data_AF-A0A174F7X6-F1
#
_entry.id   AF-A0A174F7X6-F1
#
_cell.length_a   1.000
_cell.length_b   1.000
_cell.length_c   1.000
_cell.angle_alpha   90.00
_cell.angle_beta   90.00
_cell.angle_gamma   90.00
#
_symmetry.space_group_name_H-M   'P 1'
#
loop_
_entity.id
_entity.type
_entity.pdbx_description
1 polymer ?
#
loop_
_entity_poly.entity_id
_entity_poly.type
_entity_poly.pdbx_seq_one_letter_code
_entity_poly.pdbx_strand_id
1 'polypeptide(L)'
;MPTGVTFASGGFIQHGYTADGIKRRMMYKEADGSGNPVPTVYCCNVVYENSVGRLLLTEEGYVTLSDKKYHYYLQDHQGNNRVVLSSSGAVEEANHYYPFGGVFASSGNVQPYKYNGKEYDAKKGLNWYDYGARHYDAALGRFTTNDRFAEKYHSMSPYQYGANNRSSKIIK
;
A
#
# COMPACT_ATOMS: atom_id res chain seq x y z
N MET A 1 10.18 -13.33 0.13
CA MET A 1 9.20 -12.23 0.31
C MET A 1 9.66 -11.35 1.47
N PRO A 2 9.36 -10.04 1.47
CA PRO A 2 9.83 -9.12 2.53
C PRO A 2 9.21 -9.47 3.89
N THR A 3 10.01 -9.74 4.92
CA THR A 3 9.50 -10.24 6.21
C THR A 3 9.23 -9.13 7.24
N GLY A 4 9.95 -8.01 7.18
CA GLY A 4 9.73 -6.88 8.09
C GLY A 4 10.89 -5.89 8.11
N VAL A 5 10.70 -4.80 8.85
CA VAL A 5 11.70 -3.76 9.13
C VAL A 5 11.66 -3.47 10.63
N THR A 6 12.84 -3.42 11.26
CA THR A 6 13.00 -2.98 12.65
C THR A 6 13.66 -1.61 12.66
N PHE A 7 13.08 -0.66 13.38
CA PHE A 7 13.61 0.68 13.51
C PHE A 7 14.66 0.74 14.62
N ALA A 8 15.62 1.67 14.52
CA ALA A 8 16.65 1.87 15.53
C ALA A 8 16.07 2.17 16.93
N SER A 9 14.86 2.73 16.99
CA SER A 9 14.12 2.97 18.22
C SER A 9 13.55 1.70 18.87
N GLY A 10 13.58 0.54 18.20
CA GLY A 10 13.05 -0.73 18.71
C GLY A 10 11.62 -1.06 18.28
N GLY A 11 10.94 -0.15 17.58
CA GLY A 11 9.67 -0.41 16.89
C GLY A 11 9.87 -1.30 15.66
N PHE A 12 8.80 -1.91 15.15
CA PHE A 12 8.89 -2.79 13.98
C PHE A 12 7.61 -2.81 13.14
N ILE A 13 7.80 -3.21 11.88
CA ILE A 13 6.74 -3.67 10.97
C ILE A 13 7.10 -5.09 10.55
N GLN A 14 6.16 -6.03 10.69
CA GLN A 14 6.35 -7.41 10.26
C GLN A 14 5.22 -7.84 9.33
N HIS A 15 5.55 -8.59 8.29
CA HIS A 15 4.60 -9.08 7.30
C HIS A 15 4.57 -10.62 7.29
N GLY A 16 3.37 -11.19 7.13
CA GLY A 16 3.15 -12.62 7.00
C GLY A 16 2.47 -12.94 5.67
N TYR A 17 2.98 -13.94 4.96
CA TYR A 17 2.50 -14.37 3.64
C TYR A 17 2.16 -15.86 3.65
N THR A 18 1.26 -16.24 2.75
CA THR A 18 1.07 -17.63 2.35
C THR A 18 2.26 -18.14 1.51
N ALA A 19 2.36 -19.46 1.35
CA ALA A 19 3.37 -20.08 0.47
C ALA A 19 3.29 -19.55 -0.98
N ASP A 20 2.10 -19.17 -1.43
CA ASP A 20 1.84 -18.59 -2.75
C ASP A 20 2.22 -17.09 -2.86
N GLY A 21 2.73 -16.48 -1.78
CA GLY A 21 3.20 -15.09 -1.77
C GLY A 21 2.10 -14.04 -1.55
N ILE A 22 0.87 -14.45 -1.24
CA ILE A 22 -0.21 -13.53 -0.87
C ILE A 22 -0.03 -13.09 0.58
N LYS A 23 0.04 -11.77 0.82
CA LYS A 23 0.09 -11.18 2.17
C LYS A 23 -1.21 -11.47 2.91
N ARG A 24 -1.09 -11.99 4.12
CA ARG A 24 -2.22 -12.29 5.02
C ARG A 24 -2.18 -11.49 6.30
N ARG A 25 -1.01 -10.99 6.69
CA ARG A 25 -0.82 -10.31 7.97
C ARG A 25 0.18 -9.17 7.84
N MET A 26 -0.13 -8.08 8.53
CA MET A 26 0.83 -7.06 8.94
C MET A 26 0.74 -6.92 10.47
N MET A 27 1.87 -6.76 11.13
CA MET A 27 1.95 -6.40 12.54
C MET A 27 2.80 -5.15 12.66
N TYR A 28 2.29 -4.17 13.40
CA TYR A 28 2.98 -2.91 13.65
C TYR A 28 3.15 -2.66 15.14
N LYS A 29 4.34 -2.20 15.55
CA LYS A 29 4.60 -1.73 16.90
C LYS A 29 5.48 -0.48 16.89
N GLU A 30 5.06 0.51 17.68
CA GLU A 30 5.84 1.71 18.02
C GLU A 30 6.88 1.41 19.10
N ALA A 31 8.04 2.06 19.02
CA ALA A 31 9.11 1.99 20.02
C ALA A 31 8.73 2.58 21.38
N ASP A 32 8.10 3.76 21.36
CA ASP A 32 7.91 4.61 22.56
C ASP A 32 6.54 4.41 23.23
N GLY A 33 5.73 3.47 22.75
CA GLY A 33 4.40 3.18 23.29
C GLY A 33 4.37 1.87 24.07
N SER A 34 3.79 1.88 25.26
CA SER A 34 3.27 0.67 25.94
C SER A 34 2.14 -0.03 25.17
N GLY A 35 1.82 0.46 23.97
CA GLY A 35 0.75 -0.05 23.12
C GLY A 35 1.03 -1.46 22.62
N ASN A 36 0.00 -2.29 22.70
CA ASN A 36 0.01 -3.60 22.06
C ASN A 36 0.24 -3.46 20.55
N PRO A 37 0.94 -4.41 19.92
CA PRO A 37 1.08 -4.42 18.47
C PRO A 37 -0.32 -4.40 17.84
N VAL A 38 -0.47 -3.66 16.73
CA VAL A 38 -1.72 -3.61 15.97
C VAL A 38 -1.64 -4.67 14.86
N PRO A 39 -2.26 -5.86 15.03
CA PRO A 39 -2.39 -6.83 13.94
C PRO A 39 -3.42 -6.37 12.92
N THR A 40 -2.99 -6.27 11.67
CA THR A 40 -3.86 -6.18 10.50
C THR A 40 -3.86 -7.53 9.77
N VAL A 41 -5.04 -8.07 9.51
CA VAL A 41 -5.23 -9.35 8.81
C VAL A 41 -6.01 -9.11 7.52
N TYR A 42 -5.51 -9.65 6.42
CA TYR A 42 -6.09 -9.52 5.08
C TYR A 42 -6.73 -10.85 4.67
N CYS A 43 -8.05 -10.88 4.65
CA CYS A 43 -8.85 -12.03 4.25
C CYS A 43 -9.56 -11.71 2.94
N CYS A 44 -8.89 -12.01 1.83
CA CYS A 44 -9.36 -11.67 0.48
C CYS A 44 -9.55 -10.15 0.36
N ASN A 45 -10.79 -9.69 0.19
CA ASN A 45 -11.13 -8.28 0.10
C ASN A 45 -11.51 -7.65 1.45
N VAL A 46 -11.46 -8.38 2.56
CA VAL A 46 -11.76 -7.82 3.89
C VAL A 46 -10.48 -7.58 4.68
N VAL A 47 -10.36 -6.37 5.23
CA VAL A 47 -9.25 -5.95 6.11
C VAL A 47 -9.74 -5.89 7.54
N TYR A 48 -9.07 -6.63 8.43
CA TYR A 48 -9.33 -6.65 9.86
C TYR A 48 -8.20 -5.96 10.60
N GLU A 49 -8.51 -5.11 11.58
CA GLU A 49 -7.55 -4.52 12.50
C GLU A 49 -7.95 -4.88 13.93
N ASN A 50 -7.03 -5.39 14.74
CA ASN A 50 -7.32 -5.85 16.11
C ASN A 50 -8.51 -6.83 16.17
N SER A 51 -8.60 -7.73 15.19
CA SER A 51 -9.70 -8.70 15.02
C SER A 51 -11.08 -8.10 14.70
N VAL A 52 -11.17 -6.79 14.44
CA VAL A 52 -12.40 -6.10 14.03
C VAL A 52 -12.34 -5.82 12.54
N GLY A 53 -13.40 -6.16 11.80
CA GLY A 53 -13.51 -5.85 10.38
C GLY A 53 -13.55 -4.34 10.16
N ARG A 54 -12.58 -3.80 9.42
CA ARG A 54 -12.45 -2.36 9.16
C ARG A 54 -12.96 -2.00 7.77
N LEU A 55 -12.42 -2.64 6.73
CA LEU A 55 -12.72 -2.31 5.33
C LEU A 55 -13.14 -3.57 4.57
N LEU A 56 -14.13 -3.42 3.69
CA LEU A 56 -14.41 -4.35 2.60
C LEU A 56 -14.05 -3.65 1.29
N LEU A 57 -13.01 -4.13 0.63
CA LEU A 57 -12.47 -3.58 -0.61
C LEU A 57 -13.31 -4.05 -1.81
N THR A 58 -13.45 -3.15 -2.77
CA THR A 58 -14.13 -3.39 -4.04
C THR A 58 -13.28 -2.81 -5.17
N GLU A 59 -13.63 -3.09 -6.41
CA GLU A 59 -12.90 -2.56 -7.56
C GLU A 59 -12.96 -1.02 -7.63
N GLU A 60 -14.12 -0.44 -7.33
CA GLU A 60 -14.40 0.99 -7.49
C GLU A 60 -14.24 1.79 -6.18
N GLY A 61 -13.82 1.17 -5.09
CA GLY A 61 -13.92 1.79 -3.77
C GLY A 61 -13.78 0.83 -2.59
N TYR A 62 -14.43 1.17 -1.49
CA TYR A 62 -14.51 0.31 -0.31
C TYR A 62 -15.73 0.64 0.55
N VAL A 63 -16.13 -0.33 1.39
CA VAL A 63 -17.10 -0.14 2.45
C VAL A 63 -16.38 -0.07 3.80
N THR A 64 -16.69 0.95 4.58
CA THR A 64 -16.31 1.01 6.00
C THR A 64 -17.26 0.11 6.78
N LEU A 65 -16.75 -0.95 7.42
CA LEU A 65 -17.59 -1.99 8.01
C LEU A 65 -18.24 -1.56 9.34
N SER A 66 -17.72 -0.54 10.01
CA SER A 66 -18.28 -0.03 11.26
C SER A 66 -19.60 0.72 11.05
N ASP A 67 -19.71 1.51 9.99
CA ASP A 67 -20.90 2.32 9.68
C ASP A 67 -21.62 1.89 8.39
N LYS A 68 -21.07 0.89 7.68
CA LYS A 68 -21.59 0.30 6.44
C LYS A 68 -21.72 1.31 5.29
N LYS A 69 -20.92 2.37 5.28
CA LYS A 69 -20.92 3.35 4.20
C LYS A 69 -19.94 2.96 3.10
N TYR A 70 -20.36 3.19 1.86
CA TYR A 70 -19.54 3.00 0.68
C TYR A 70 -18.79 4.31 0.35
N HIS A 71 -17.53 4.17 -0.04
CA HIS A 71 -16.63 5.23 -0.46
C HIS A 71 -16.10 4.92 -1.85
N TYR A 72 -16.15 5.88 -2.76
CA TYR A 72 -15.79 5.69 -4.17
C TYR A 72 -14.38 6.23 -4.46
N TYR A 73 -13.64 5.51 -5.29
CA TYR A 73 -12.38 6.00 -5.84
C TYR A 73 -12.61 6.68 -7.19
N LEU A 74 -12.08 7.89 -7.34
CA LEU A 74 -11.85 8.47 -8.65
C LEU A 74 -10.39 8.27 -9.01
N GLN A 75 -10.17 7.44 -10.03
CA GLN A 75 -8.85 7.06 -10.49
C GLN A 75 -8.43 7.83 -11.73
N ASP A 76 -7.13 8.07 -11.88
CA ASP A 76 -6.58 8.50 -13.17
C ASP A 76 -6.38 7.31 -14.13
N HIS A 77 -5.94 7.59 -15.35
CA HIS A 77 -5.72 6.57 -16.38
C HIS A 77 -4.73 5.46 -15.99
N GLN A 78 -3.88 5.69 -14.97
CA GLN A 78 -2.92 4.70 -14.48
C GLN A 78 -3.50 3.83 -13.35
N GLY A 79 -4.69 4.19 -12.84
CA GLY A 79 -5.31 3.56 -11.68
C GLY A 79 -4.85 4.13 -10.35
N ASN A 80 -4.32 5.37 -10.33
CA ASN A 80 -3.98 6.04 -9.06
C ASN A 80 -5.24 6.62 -8.43
N ASN A 81 -5.47 6.37 -7.14
CA ASN A 81 -6.60 6.96 -6.42
C ASN A 81 -6.41 8.46 -6.21
N ARG A 82 -6.98 9.29 -7.09
CA ARG A 82 -6.85 10.76 -7.05
C ARG A 82 -7.81 11.39 -6.05
N VAL A 83 -9.02 10.86 -5.96
CA VAL A 83 -10.04 11.38 -5.03
C VAL A 83 -10.78 10.20 -4.39
N VAL A 84 -11.11 10.34 -3.11
CA VAL A 84 -12.05 9.48 -2.40
C VAL A 84 -13.31 10.29 -2.13
N LEU A 85 -14.45 9.77 -2.58
CA LEU A 85 -15.76 10.38 -2.36
C LEU A 85 -16.57 9.59 -1.35
N SER A 86 -17.30 10.28 -0.50
CA SER A 86 -18.34 9.68 0.34
C SER A 86 -19.50 9.18 -0.51
N SER A 87 -20.39 8.38 0.08
CA SER A 87 -21.64 7.96 -0.56
C SER A 87 -22.57 9.10 -0.97
N SER A 88 -22.39 10.30 -0.39
CA SER A 88 -23.14 11.50 -0.74
C SER A 88 -22.45 12.37 -1.82
N GLY A 89 -21.32 11.92 -2.36
CA GLY A 89 -20.52 12.67 -3.34
C GLY A 89 -19.63 13.76 -2.74
N ALA A 90 -19.47 13.81 -1.42
CA ALA A 90 -18.55 14.75 -0.78
C ALA A 90 -17.11 14.26 -0.91
N VAL A 91 -16.16 15.18 -1.13
CA VAL A 91 -14.73 14.84 -1.18
C VAL A 91 -14.22 14.57 0.23
N GLU A 92 -13.78 13.34 0.48
CA GLU A 92 -13.18 12.93 1.75
C GLU A 92 -11.65 12.99 1.71
N GLU A 93 -11.06 12.76 0.54
CA GLU A 93 -9.62 12.80 0.34
C GLU A 93 -9.28 13.14 -1.11
N ALA A 94 -8.30 14.02 -1.33
CA ALA A 94 -7.73 14.30 -2.63
C ALA A 94 -6.22 14.09 -2.57
N ASN A 95 -5.66 13.34 -3.52
CA ASN A 95 -4.25 13.02 -3.61
C ASN A 95 -3.64 13.52 -4.92
N HIS A 96 -2.45 14.07 -4.80
CA HIS A 96 -1.58 14.43 -5.91
C HIS A 96 -0.28 13.66 -5.78
N TYR A 97 0.15 13.04 -6.87
CA TYR A 97 1.36 12.22 -6.91
C TYR A 97 2.41 12.83 -7.82
N TYR A 98 3.66 12.74 -7.40
CA TYR A 98 4.80 12.80 -8.31
C TYR A 98 4.77 11.61 -9.27
N PRO A 99 5.47 11.69 -10.42
CA PRO A 99 5.37 10.67 -11.46
C PRO A 99 5.75 9.24 -11.05
N PHE A 100 6.59 9.09 -10.02
CA PHE A 100 6.99 7.79 -9.47
C PHE A 100 6.18 7.37 -8.23
N GLY A 101 5.05 8.03 -7.97
CA GLY A 101 4.09 7.65 -6.92
C GLY A 101 4.33 8.29 -5.55
N GLY A 102 5.34 9.15 -5.41
CA GLY A 102 5.53 9.93 -4.18
C GLY A 102 4.34 10.86 -3.97
N VAL A 103 3.78 10.91 -2.76
CA VAL A 103 2.67 11.82 -2.44
C VAL A 103 3.20 13.25 -2.45
N PHE A 104 2.75 14.06 -3.40
CA PHE A 104 3.08 15.48 -3.51
C PHE A 104 2.24 16.31 -2.54
N ALA A 105 0.94 16.07 -2.55
CA ALA A 105 -0.02 16.72 -1.66
C ALA A 105 -1.18 15.77 -1.40
N SER A 106 -1.73 15.82 -0.19
CA SER A 106 -2.95 15.10 0.17
C SER A 106 -3.80 15.95 1.10
N SER A 107 -5.13 15.92 0.92
CA SER A 107 -6.07 16.63 1.79
C SER A 107 -6.52 15.81 3.00
N GLY A 108 -6.11 14.54 3.10
CA GLY A 108 -6.55 13.65 4.18
C GLY A 108 -5.83 12.29 4.15
N ASN A 109 -6.23 11.40 5.06
CA ASN A 109 -5.70 10.03 5.09
C ASN A 109 -6.76 9.06 5.62
N VAL A 110 -7.87 8.95 4.88
CA VAL A 110 -9.03 8.15 5.30
C VAL A 110 -8.82 6.66 5.04
N GLN A 111 -7.95 6.32 4.09
CA GLN A 111 -7.68 4.95 3.63
C GLN A 111 -6.24 4.80 3.09
N PRO A 112 -5.63 3.60 3.12
CA PRO A 112 -4.20 3.42 2.83
C PRO A 112 -3.84 3.15 1.35
N TYR A 113 -4.78 2.87 0.46
CA TYR A 113 -4.57 2.56 -0.97
C TYR A 113 -4.44 3.83 -1.83
N LYS A 114 -3.26 4.05 -2.43
CA LYS A 114 -2.93 5.32 -3.11
C LYS A 114 -2.53 5.10 -4.57
N TYR A 115 -1.23 5.17 -4.87
CA TYR A 115 -0.66 4.99 -6.21
C TYR A 115 -0.83 3.55 -6.72
N ASN A 116 -1.28 3.39 -7.97
CA ASN A 116 -1.65 2.11 -8.60
C ASN A 116 -2.59 1.22 -7.75
N GLY A 117 -3.42 1.83 -6.90
CA GLY A 117 -4.27 1.12 -5.94
C GLY A 117 -3.49 0.27 -4.93
N LYS A 118 -2.18 0.53 -4.73
CA LYS A 118 -1.36 -0.21 -3.77
C LYS A 118 -1.43 0.44 -2.39
N GLU A 119 -1.39 -0.42 -1.38
CA GLU A 119 -1.34 -0.01 0.03
C GLU A 119 -0.04 0.77 0.27
N TYR A 120 -0.18 1.98 0.78
CA TYR A 120 0.90 2.89 1.11
C TYR A 120 1.19 2.82 2.61
N ASP A 121 2.39 2.38 2.96
CA ASP A 121 2.87 2.33 4.34
C ASP A 121 3.72 3.57 4.64
N ALA A 122 3.07 4.58 5.24
CA ALA A 122 3.71 5.83 5.67
C ALA A 122 4.37 5.73 7.07
N LYS A 123 4.30 4.56 7.74
CA LYS A 123 4.70 4.44 9.14
C LYS A 123 6.20 4.74 9.29
N LYS A 124 6.54 5.65 10.21
CA LYS A 124 7.90 6.14 10.49
C LYS A 124 8.69 6.64 9.28
N GLY A 125 7.99 7.14 8.25
CA GLY A 125 8.64 7.68 7.06
C GLY A 125 9.19 6.61 6.11
N LEU A 126 8.77 5.34 6.27
CA LEU A 126 9.11 4.27 5.33
C LEU A 126 8.62 4.61 3.92
N ASN A 127 7.39 5.14 3.81
CA ASN A 127 6.83 5.69 2.57
C ASN A 127 6.88 4.70 1.39
N TRP A 128 6.60 3.43 1.68
CA TRP A 128 6.68 2.35 0.70
C TRP A 128 5.30 1.86 0.27
N TYR A 129 5.23 1.38 -0.97
CA TYR A 129 4.05 0.73 -1.52
C TYR A 129 4.19 -0.79 -1.50
N ASP A 130 3.12 -1.47 -1.08
CA ASP A 130 3.06 -2.93 -1.09
C ASP A 130 2.59 -3.46 -2.46
N TYR A 131 3.52 -4.06 -3.21
CA TYR A 131 3.24 -4.76 -4.49
C TYR A 131 3.17 -6.29 -4.31
N GLY A 132 2.94 -6.76 -3.09
CA GLY A 132 2.84 -8.15 -2.67
C GLY A 132 4.20 -8.84 -2.57
N ALA A 133 4.83 -9.11 -3.71
CA ALA A 133 6.11 -9.81 -3.74
C ALA A 133 7.31 -8.91 -3.39
N ARG A 134 7.15 -7.60 -3.51
CA ARG A 134 8.19 -6.58 -3.33
C ARG A 134 7.57 -5.32 -2.74
N HIS A 135 8.35 -4.59 -1.95
CA HIS A 135 8.00 -3.23 -1.59
C HIS A 135 8.63 -2.26 -2.59
N TYR A 136 7.90 -1.19 -2.90
CA TYR A 136 8.33 -0.16 -3.84
C TYR A 136 8.54 1.16 -3.10
N ASP A 137 9.74 1.70 -3.22
CA ASP A 137 10.10 3.01 -2.69
C ASP A 137 9.86 4.07 -3.77
N ALA A 138 8.87 4.92 -3.52
CA ALA A 138 8.47 5.96 -4.46
C ALA A 138 9.41 7.16 -4.48
N ALA A 139 10.20 7.39 -3.42
CA ALA A 139 11.22 8.44 -3.40
C ALA A 139 12.39 8.07 -4.31
N LEU A 140 12.76 6.78 -4.34
CA LEU A 140 13.81 6.27 -5.22
C LEU A 140 13.31 5.87 -6.61
N GLY A 141 12.02 5.60 -6.77
CA GLY A 141 11.47 5.04 -8.01
C GLY A 141 11.96 3.61 -8.28
N ARG A 142 12.13 2.81 -7.21
CA ARG A 142 12.77 1.48 -7.24
C ARG A 142 12.07 0.49 -6.32
N PHE A 143 12.15 -0.79 -6.64
CA PHE A 143 11.81 -1.84 -5.68
C PHE A 143 12.94 -2.01 -4.67
N THR A 144 12.60 -2.37 -3.43
CA THR A 144 13.58 -2.61 -2.36
C THR A 144 14.21 -4.01 -2.43
N THR A 145 13.66 -4.90 -3.27
CA THR A 145 14.12 -6.27 -3.45
C THR A 145 14.27 -6.62 -4.93
N ASN A 146 15.16 -7.58 -5.20
CA ASN A 146 15.48 -8.07 -6.53
C ASN A 146 14.26 -8.77 -7.19
N ASP A 147 14.06 -8.58 -8.49
CA ASP A 147 13.08 -9.31 -9.29
C ASP A 147 13.42 -10.81 -9.39
N ARG A 148 12.43 -11.68 -9.15
CA ARG A 148 12.61 -13.13 -9.31
C ARG A 148 12.99 -13.52 -10.74
N PHE A 149 12.60 -12.72 -11.74
CA PHE A 149 12.91 -12.95 -13.14
C PHE A 149 14.05 -12.08 -13.66
N ALA A 150 14.86 -11.48 -12.77
CA ALA A 150 15.98 -10.64 -13.17
C ALA A 150 16.95 -11.36 -14.12
N GLU A 151 17.15 -12.66 -13.94
CA GLU A 151 18.00 -13.49 -14.79
C GLU A 151 17.51 -13.59 -16.24
N LYS A 152 16.21 -13.38 -16.49
CA LYS A 152 15.65 -13.38 -17.85
C LYS A 152 15.92 -12.06 -18.59
N TYR A 153 16.28 -11.00 -17.87
CA TYR A 153 16.38 -9.64 -18.39
C TYR A 153 17.69 -8.97 -17.98
N HIS A 154 18.82 -9.54 -18.45
CA HIS A 154 20.17 -9.06 -18.11
C HIS A 154 20.44 -7.58 -18.43
N SER A 155 19.74 -7.00 -19.43
CA SER A 155 19.89 -5.59 -19.82
C SER A 155 19.15 -4.61 -18.90
N MET A 156 18.34 -5.11 -17.96
CA MET A 156 17.51 -4.29 -17.10
C MET A 156 17.93 -4.41 -15.64
N SER A 157 17.84 -3.30 -14.90
CA SER A 157 18.19 -3.32 -13.48
C SER A 157 17.23 -4.24 -12.71
N PRO A 158 17.73 -5.12 -11.83
CA PRO A 158 16.88 -6.04 -11.06
C PRO A 158 15.91 -5.34 -10.08
N TYR A 159 16.10 -4.04 -9.85
CA TYR A 159 15.31 -3.21 -8.93
C TYR A 159 14.41 -2.19 -9.66
N GLN A 160 14.39 -2.20 -11.00
CA GLN A 160 13.68 -1.18 -11.76
C GLN A 160 12.17 -1.24 -11.57
N TYR A 161 11.53 -0.09 -11.70
CA TYR A 161 10.08 0.04 -11.80
C TYR A 161 9.69 0.40 -13.24
N GLY A 162 8.79 -0.39 -13.84
CA GLY A 162 8.19 -0.08 -15.15
C GLY A 162 9.19 0.13 -16.29
N ALA A 163 10.34 -0.54 -16.29
CA ALA A 163 11.44 -0.29 -17.24
C ALA A 163 11.94 1.18 -17.26
N ASN A 164 11.87 1.87 -16.11
CA ASN A 164 12.08 3.31 -15.96
C ASN A 164 11.08 4.19 -16.73
N ASN A 165 9.99 3.60 -17.23
CA ASN A 165 8.89 4.32 -17.85
C ASN A 165 7.71 4.48 -16.88
N ARG A 166 7.47 5.74 -16.54
CA ARG A 166 6.47 6.21 -15.57
C ARG A 166 5.03 6.00 -16.00
N SER A 167 4.79 5.87 -17.31
CA SER A 167 3.45 5.75 -17.90
C SER A 167 2.93 4.30 -17.93
N SER A 168 3.79 3.32 -17.65
CA SER A 168 3.42 1.91 -17.77
C SER A 168 2.62 1.43 -16.55
N LYS A 169 1.42 0.91 -16.80
CA LYS A 169 0.68 0.12 -15.80
C LYS A 169 1.40 -1.20 -15.62
N ILE A 170 1.97 -1.45 -14.43
CA ILE A 170 2.51 -2.77 -14.11
C ILE A 170 1.32 -3.68 -13.78
N ILE A 171 0.78 -4.31 -14.83
CA ILE A 171 -0.20 -5.39 -14.69
C ILE A 171 0.59 -6.63 -14.26
N LYS A 172 0.25 -7.20 -13.10
CA LYS A 172 0.66 -8.54 -12.71
C LYS A 172 -0.48 -9.49 -13.00
#